data_AF-A0A8H6IGL3-F1
#
_entry.id   AF-A0A8H6IGL3-F1
#
_cell.length_a   1.000
_cell.length_b   1.000
_cell.length_c   1.000
_cell.angle_alpha   90.00
_cell.angle_beta   90.00
_cell.angle_gamma   90.00
#
_symmetry.space_group_name_H-M   'P 1'
#
loop_
_entity.id
_entity.type
_entity.pdbx_description
1 polymer ?
#
loop_
_entity_poly.entity_id
_entity_poly.type
_entity_poly.pdbx_seq_one_letter_code
_entity_poly.pdbx_strand_id
1 'polypeptide(L)'
;MGRPRLYHTPEQIAEANRVKSTKYYNSHRKRILKKRAKAKADSKPKAPGKSKPSRTAEEEHALNVKYWSKRVNAAIIQLKALLGNKPVNDFLTGVCRDFCLASPMDLTKAKDGINQHCVGFDKLSGKLKKYQDQLLNLVGAWDDEFKRANAVASNIREVVAALNELMCAAMVDHQELIRDFNCHTLSFQVKAVVLSAF
;
A
#
# COMPACT_ATOMS: atom_id res chain seq x y z
N MET A 1 -57.18 28.64 30.96
CA MET A 1 -55.76 28.93 31.24
C MET A 1 -54.91 27.74 30.78
N GLY A 2 -54.05 27.91 29.77
CA GLY A 2 -53.20 26.81 29.27
C GLY A 2 -52.03 26.53 30.21
N ARG A 3 -51.57 25.27 30.29
CA ARG A 3 -50.42 24.89 31.11
C ARG A 3 -49.14 25.59 30.60
N PRO A 4 -48.40 26.33 31.45
CA PRO A 4 -47.17 27.00 31.04
C PRO A 4 -46.15 26.02 30.46
N ARG A 5 -45.45 26.43 29.40
CA ARG A 5 -44.33 25.66 28.83
C ARG A 5 -43.15 25.73 29.80
N LEU A 6 -42.51 24.59 30.05
CA LEU A 6 -41.38 24.47 31.00
C LEU A 6 -40.03 24.92 30.42
N TYR A 7 -39.91 24.94 29.09
CA TYR A 7 -38.69 25.33 28.37
C TYR A 7 -39.03 26.38 27.32
N HIS A 8 -38.21 27.42 27.22
CA HIS A 8 -38.49 28.59 26.37
C HIS A 8 -37.49 28.77 25.23
N THR A 9 -36.28 28.22 25.35
CA THR A 9 -35.26 28.27 24.31
C THR A 9 -35.05 26.92 23.64
N PRO A 10 -34.64 26.88 22.35
CA PRO A 10 -34.35 25.63 21.65
C PRO A 10 -33.23 24.82 22.32
N GLU A 11 -32.25 25.49 22.92
CA GLU A 11 -31.15 24.85 23.66
C GLU A 11 -31.65 24.11 24.90
N GLN A 12 -32.55 24.74 25.68
CA GLN A 12 -33.17 24.11 26.84
C GLN A 12 -33.99 22.87 26.47
N ILE A 13 -34.69 22.91 25.33
CA ILE A 13 -35.45 21.76 24.81
C ILE A 13 -34.50 20.63 24.41
N ALA A 14 -33.38 20.95 23.75
CA ALA A 14 -32.38 19.97 23.34
C ALA A 14 -31.75 19.26 24.55
N GLU A 15 -31.35 20.02 25.57
CA GLU A 15 -30.76 19.46 26.79
C GLU A 15 -31.78 18.62 27.56
N ALA A 16 -33.03 19.08 27.69
CA ALA A 16 -34.10 18.30 28.32
C ALA A 16 -34.34 16.96 27.60
N ASN A 17 -34.32 16.96 26.26
CA ASN A 17 -34.44 15.74 25.46
C ASN A 17 -33.23 14.82 25.61
N ARG A 18 -32.02 15.37 25.73
CA ARG A 18 -30.79 14.61 26.00
C ARG A 18 -30.84 13.92 27.36
N VAL A 19 -31.25 14.63 28.41
CA VAL A 19 -31.41 14.07 29.76
C VAL A 19 -32.51 12.99 29.77
N LYS A 20 -33.66 13.27 29.14
CA LYS A 20 -34.78 12.33 29.03
C LYS A 20 -34.39 11.04 28.30
N SER A 21 -33.71 11.16 27.15
CA SER A 21 -33.25 10.00 26.37
C SER A 21 -32.20 9.19 27.10
N THR A 22 -31.26 9.84 27.80
CA THR A 22 -30.26 9.18 28.64
C THR A 22 -30.92 8.38 29.77
N LYS A 23 -31.86 8.99 30.50
CA LYS A 23 -32.61 8.33 31.58
C LYS A 23 -33.43 7.15 31.07
N TYR A 24 -34.08 7.31 29.91
CA TYR A 24 -34.82 6.23 29.27
C TYR A 24 -33.90 5.07 28.84
N TYR A 25 -32.77 5.38 28.20
CA TYR A 25 -31.82 4.36 27.76
C TYR A 25 -31.27 3.57 28.94
N ASN A 26 -30.85 4.26 30.01
CA ASN A 26 -30.30 3.62 31.20
C ASN A 26 -31.33 2.72 31.90
N SER A 27 -32.58 3.17 32.06
CA SER A 27 -33.65 2.35 32.63
C SER A 27 -34.01 1.13 31.77
N HIS A 28 -33.88 1.21 30.45
CA HIS A 28 -34.29 0.15 29.52
C HIS A 28 -33.11 -0.58 28.84
N ARG A 29 -31.89 -0.37 29.32
CA ARG A 29 -30.65 -0.84 28.67
C ARG A 29 -30.68 -2.33 28.38
N LYS A 30 -31.06 -3.14 29.38
CA LYS A 30 -31.14 -4.61 29.25
C LYS A 30 -32.12 -5.04 28.16
N ARG A 31 -33.31 -4.42 28.10
CA ARG A 31 -34.34 -4.71 27.09
C ARG A 31 -33.86 -4.35 25.68
N ILE A 32 -33.24 -3.17 25.53
CA ILE A 32 -32.71 -2.69 24.25
C ILE A 32 -31.60 -3.63 23.75
N LEU A 33 -30.66 -4.01 24.62
CA LEU A 33 -29.58 -4.94 24.28
C LEU A 33 -30.11 -6.33 23.89
N LYS A 34 -31.10 -6.86 24.63
CA LYS A 34 -31.73 -8.15 24.30
C LYS A 34 -32.42 -8.11 22.94
N LYS A 35 -33.13 -7.02 22.61
CA LYS A 35 -33.77 -6.85 21.29
C LYS A 35 -32.73 -6.77 20.16
N ARG A 36 -31.62 -6.07 20.38
CA ARG A 36 -30.50 -5.98 19.41
C ARG A 36 -29.81 -7.32 19.20
N ALA A 37 -29.58 -8.09 20.27
CA ALA A 37 -28.99 -9.42 20.18
C ALA A 37 -29.88 -10.38 19.38
N LYS A 38 -31.19 -10.34 19.59
CA LYS A 38 -32.16 -11.14 18.82
C LYS A 38 -32.17 -10.76 17.34
N ALA A 39 -32.23 -9.46 17.02
CA ALA A 39 -32.17 -9.01 15.63
C ALA A 39 -30.86 -9.43 14.92
N LYS A 40 -29.72 -9.46 15.63
CA LYS A 40 -28.45 -9.99 15.09
C LYS A 40 -28.47 -11.50 14.86
N ALA A 41 -29.16 -12.26 15.72
CA ALA A 41 -29.32 -13.70 15.53
C ALA A 41 -30.23 -13.99 14.33
N ASP A 42 -31.33 -13.24 14.20
CA ASP A 42 -32.32 -13.43 13.14
C ASP A 42 -31.81 -12.94 11.76
N SER A 43 -30.90 -11.95 11.73
CA SER A 43 -30.26 -11.45 10.51
C SER A 43 -28.99 -12.21 10.11
N LYS A 44 -28.55 -13.20 10.90
CA LYS A 44 -27.42 -14.04 10.52
C LYS A 44 -27.92 -15.05 9.47
N PRO A 45 -27.46 -15.00 8.21
CA PRO A 45 -27.86 -15.98 7.21
C PRO A 45 -27.55 -17.38 7.75
N LYS A 46 -28.53 -18.30 7.68
CA LYS A 46 -28.33 -19.72 8.02
C LYS A 46 -27.12 -20.21 7.24
N ALA A 47 -26.02 -20.46 7.93
CA ALA A 47 -24.82 -20.99 7.31
C ALA A 47 -25.17 -22.35 6.65
N PRO A 48 -24.80 -22.57 5.38
CA PRO A 48 -24.90 -23.90 4.79
C PRO A 48 -24.09 -24.88 5.63
N GLY A 49 -24.61 -26.10 5.78
CA GLY A 49 -24.07 -27.14 6.66
C GLY A 49 -22.56 -27.36 6.48
N LYS A 50 -21.92 -27.76 7.57
CA LYS A 50 -20.49 -28.11 7.64
C LYS A 50 -20.14 -29.20 6.62
N SER A 51 -19.80 -28.80 5.40
CA SER A 51 -18.89 -29.57 4.56
C SER A 51 -17.50 -29.49 5.22
N LYS A 52 -16.75 -30.60 5.18
CA LYS A 52 -15.33 -30.64 5.53
C LYS A 52 -14.63 -29.42 4.89
N PRO A 53 -13.65 -28.78 5.54
CA PRO A 53 -12.90 -27.71 4.91
C PRO A 53 -12.21 -28.30 3.68
N SER A 54 -12.81 -28.11 2.51
CA SER A 54 -12.08 -28.15 1.26
C SER A 54 -10.98 -27.13 1.46
N ARG A 55 -9.73 -27.59 1.50
CA ARG A 55 -8.59 -26.69 1.35
C ARG A 55 -8.93 -25.76 0.20
N THR A 56 -8.91 -24.46 0.45
CA THR A 56 -9.10 -23.50 -0.64
C THR A 56 -7.99 -23.75 -1.66
N ALA A 57 -8.26 -23.58 -2.95
CA ALA A 57 -7.24 -23.80 -4.00
C ALA A 57 -5.93 -23.04 -3.71
N GLU A 58 -6.01 -21.93 -2.96
CA GLU A 58 -4.87 -21.18 -2.46
C GLU A 58 -3.93 -21.97 -1.52
N GLU A 59 -4.46 -22.86 -0.68
CA GLU A 59 -3.67 -23.69 0.24
C GLU A 59 -2.93 -24.82 -0.47
N GLU A 60 -3.52 -25.41 -1.52
CA GLU A 60 -2.82 -26.41 -2.34
C GLU A 60 -1.71 -25.77 -3.18
N HIS A 61 -1.93 -24.55 -3.67
CA HIS A 61 -0.90 -23.78 -4.39
C HIS A 61 0.23 -23.30 -3.48
N ALA A 62 -0.03 -23.08 -2.19
CA ALA A 62 0.97 -22.61 -1.24
C ALA A 62 2.15 -23.59 -1.09
N LEU A 63 1.93 -24.89 -1.31
CA LEU A 63 2.96 -25.93 -1.24
C LEU A 63 3.71 -26.16 -2.57
N ASN A 64 3.38 -25.42 -3.63
CA ASN A 64 3.90 -25.67 -4.97
C ASN A 64 4.95 -24.63 -5.38
N VAL A 65 6.21 -25.06 -5.49
CA VAL A 65 7.34 -24.23 -5.93
C VAL A 65 7.10 -23.61 -7.31
N LYS A 66 6.54 -24.37 -8.27
CA LYS A 66 6.28 -23.88 -9.63
C LYS A 66 5.25 -22.75 -9.64
N TYR A 67 4.28 -22.79 -8.72
CA TYR A 67 3.29 -21.73 -8.57
C TYR A 67 3.94 -20.40 -8.14
N TRP A 68 4.80 -20.45 -7.12
CA TRP A 68 5.52 -19.27 -6.65
C TRP A 68 6.55 -18.77 -7.67
N SER A 69 7.25 -19.66 -8.36
CA SER A 69 8.18 -19.32 -9.44
C SER A 69 7.48 -18.57 -10.58
N LYS A 70 6.26 -18.99 -10.96
CA LYS A 70 5.42 -18.27 -11.93
C LYS A 70 5.06 -16.85 -11.45
N ARG A 71 4.82 -16.66 -10.15
CA ARG A 71 4.54 -15.34 -9.56
C ARG A 71 5.77 -14.43 -9.55
N VAL A 72 6.97 -14.99 -9.31
CA VAL A 72 8.24 -14.27 -9.45
C VAL A 72 8.43 -13.81 -10.89
N ASN A 73 8.20 -14.69 -11.88
CA ASN A 73 8.27 -14.30 -13.29
C ASN A 73 7.27 -13.19 -13.64
N ALA A 74 6.04 -13.24 -13.11
CA ALA A 74 5.09 -12.16 -13.26
C ALA A 74 5.57 -10.84 -12.62
N ALA A 75 6.29 -10.91 -11.50
CA ALA A 75 6.90 -9.74 -10.88
C ALA A 75 8.02 -9.13 -11.74
N ILE A 76 8.82 -9.95 -12.44
CA ILE A 76 9.83 -9.48 -13.41
C ILE A 76 9.15 -8.71 -14.55
N ILE A 77 8.05 -9.24 -15.09
CA ILE A 77 7.28 -8.56 -16.13
C ILE A 77 6.72 -7.22 -15.61
N GLN A 78 6.19 -7.20 -14.38
CA GLN A 78 5.71 -5.97 -13.75
C GLN A 78 6.83 -4.95 -13.52
N LEU A 79 8.03 -5.39 -13.12
CA LEU A 79 9.20 -4.53 -12.98
C LEU A 79 9.56 -3.86 -14.31
N LYS A 80 9.64 -4.64 -15.39
CA LYS A 80 9.91 -4.09 -16.74
C LYS A 80 8.84 -3.09 -17.17
N ALA A 81 7.56 -3.38 -16.88
CA ALA A 81 6.46 -2.47 -17.17
C ALA A 81 6.56 -1.15 -16.37
N LEU A 82 6.91 -1.21 -15.08
CA LEU A 82 7.10 -0.01 -14.25
C LEU A 82 8.27 0.86 -14.73
N LEU A 83 9.33 0.23 -15.24
CA LEU A 83 10.46 0.93 -15.88
C LEU A 83 10.13 1.43 -17.30
N GLY A 84 8.92 1.19 -17.82
CA GLY A 84 8.55 1.54 -19.18
C GLY A 84 9.35 0.79 -20.26
N ASN A 85 9.84 -0.42 -19.94
CA ASN A 85 10.75 -1.23 -20.76
C ASN A 85 12.08 -0.53 -21.09
N LYS A 86 12.51 0.41 -20.25
CA LYS A 86 13.78 1.12 -20.39
C LYS A 86 14.82 0.61 -19.38
N PRO A 87 16.12 0.81 -19.66
CA PRO A 87 17.16 0.69 -18.65
C PRO A 87 16.85 1.57 -17.43
N VAL A 88 17.32 1.17 -16.25
CA VAL A 88 17.08 1.91 -14.99
C VAL A 88 17.56 3.35 -15.10
N ASN A 89 18.76 3.57 -15.65
CA ASN A 89 19.32 4.92 -15.80
C ASN A 89 18.44 5.81 -16.69
N ASP A 90 17.90 5.29 -17.79
CA ASP A 90 17.02 6.04 -18.69
C ASP A 90 15.68 6.36 -18.03
N PHE A 91 15.16 5.42 -17.24
CA PHE A 91 13.96 5.63 -16.44
C PHE A 91 14.19 6.74 -15.41
N LEU A 92 15.26 6.66 -14.60
CA LEU A 92 15.61 7.67 -13.59
C LEU A 92 15.89 9.04 -14.22
N THR A 93 16.56 9.07 -15.37
CA THR A 93 16.78 10.29 -16.16
C THR A 93 15.44 10.89 -16.61
N GLY A 94 14.48 10.06 -16.99
CA GLY A 94 13.11 10.48 -17.30
C GLY A 94 12.44 11.13 -16.09
N VAL A 95 12.49 10.48 -14.93
CA VAL A 95 11.92 11.01 -13.67
C VAL A 95 12.54 12.37 -13.30
N CYS A 96 13.88 12.50 -13.37
CA CYS A 96 14.56 13.76 -13.12
C CYS A 96 14.17 14.84 -14.14
N ARG A 97 14.05 14.50 -15.42
CA ARG A 97 13.63 15.43 -16.47
C ARG A 97 12.21 15.94 -16.21
N ASP A 98 11.28 15.03 -15.90
CA ASP A 98 9.90 15.38 -15.60
C ASP A 98 9.82 16.28 -14.35
N PHE A 99 10.64 15.99 -13.34
CA PHE A 99 10.79 16.85 -12.16
C PHE A 99 11.32 18.25 -12.53
N CYS A 100 12.38 18.35 -13.33
CA CYS A 100 12.96 19.64 -13.76
C CYS A 100 11.96 20.49 -14.55
N LEU A 101 11.11 19.87 -15.37
CA LEU A 101 10.07 20.56 -16.14
C LEU A 101 8.90 21.03 -15.26
N ALA A 102 8.52 20.24 -14.25
CA ALA A 102 7.39 20.55 -13.37
C ALA A 102 7.76 21.49 -12.21
N SER A 103 8.99 21.42 -11.70
CA SER A 103 9.44 22.14 -10.50
C SER A 103 9.26 23.67 -10.56
N PRO A 104 9.48 24.37 -11.71
CA PRO A 104 9.28 25.82 -11.79
C PRO A 104 7.81 26.24 -11.69
N MET A 105 6.87 25.35 -12.05
CA MET A 105 5.43 25.63 -12.04
C MET A 105 4.79 25.23 -10.72
N ASP A 106 5.07 24.01 -10.25
CA ASP A 106 4.48 23.45 -9.04
C ASP A 106 5.42 22.40 -8.43
N LEU A 107 6.13 22.81 -7.38
CA LEU A 107 7.07 21.95 -6.66
C LEU A 107 6.36 20.77 -5.96
N THR A 108 5.12 20.95 -5.50
CA THR A 108 4.38 19.89 -4.80
C THR A 108 4.03 18.79 -5.79
N LYS A 109 3.49 19.17 -6.95
CA LYS A 109 3.16 18.23 -8.02
C LYS A 109 4.40 17.53 -8.59
N ALA A 110 5.54 18.23 -8.69
CA ALA A 110 6.80 17.64 -9.11
C ALA A 110 7.28 16.55 -8.13
N LYS A 111 7.23 16.84 -6.82
CA LYS A 111 7.53 15.86 -5.77
C LYS A 111 6.56 14.68 -5.80
N ASP A 112 5.26 14.94 -5.96
CA ASP A 112 4.26 13.88 -6.07
C ASP A 112 4.51 12.95 -7.26
N GLY A 113 5.06 13.46 -8.37
CA GLY A 113 5.48 12.65 -9.51
C GLY A 113 6.54 11.60 -9.14
N ILE A 114 7.59 12.00 -8.41
CA ILE A 114 8.61 11.07 -7.91
C ILE A 114 7.96 10.06 -6.94
N ASN A 115 7.10 10.54 -6.04
CA ASN A 115 6.46 9.70 -5.03
C ASN A 115 5.55 8.62 -5.65
N GLN A 116 4.83 8.95 -6.73
CA GLN A 116 3.99 7.99 -7.45
C GLN A 116 4.80 6.82 -8.00
N HIS A 117 6.02 7.06 -8.47
CA HIS A 117 6.93 5.99 -8.87
C HIS A 117 7.34 5.13 -7.68
N CYS A 118 7.74 5.72 -6.55
CA CYS A 118 8.09 4.99 -5.32
C CYS A 118 6.97 4.02 -4.89
N VAL A 119 5.72 4.51 -4.86
CA VAL A 119 4.54 3.71 -4.49
C VAL A 119 4.35 2.48 -5.40
N GLY A 120 4.66 2.61 -6.69
CA GLY A 120 4.60 1.50 -7.64
C GLY A 120 5.59 0.39 -7.30
N PHE A 121 6.84 0.78 -7.03
CA PHE A 121 7.90 -0.17 -6.66
C PHE A 121 7.71 -0.77 -5.27
N ASP A 122 7.22 -0.02 -4.28
CA ASP A 122 6.93 -0.53 -2.94
C ASP A 122 5.87 -1.63 -2.96
N LYS A 123 4.81 -1.44 -3.75
CA LYS A 123 3.77 -2.47 -3.94
C LYS A 123 4.35 -3.74 -4.56
N LEU A 124 5.27 -3.61 -5.52
CA LEU A 124 5.92 -4.76 -6.16
C LEU A 124 6.89 -5.46 -5.18
N SER A 125 7.68 -4.68 -4.45
CA SER A 125 8.60 -5.16 -3.40
C SER A 125 7.85 -5.96 -2.32
N GLY A 126 6.72 -5.45 -1.84
CA GLY A 126 5.89 -6.15 -0.86
C GLY A 126 5.34 -7.50 -1.36
N LYS A 127 4.92 -7.57 -2.63
CA LYS A 127 4.49 -8.84 -3.25
C LYS A 127 5.65 -9.82 -3.37
N LEU A 128 6.81 -9.35 -3.81
CA LEU A 128 7.97 -10.19 -4.03
C LEU A 128 8.52 -10.74 -2.71
N LYS A 129 8.55 -9.93 -1.65
CA LYS A 129 8.90 -10.39 -0.30
C LYS A 129 8.03 -11.57 0.14
N LYS A 130 6.71 -11.47 -0.06
CA LYS A 130 5.80 -12.59 0.20
C LYS A 130 6.19 -13.84 -0.61
N TYR A 131 6.58 -13.69 -1.88
CA TYR A 131 6.98 -14.84 -2.72
C TYR A 131 8.32 -15.43 -2.26
N GLN A 132 9.28 -14.61 -1.88
CA GLN A 132 10.56 -15.03 -1.32
C GLN A 132 10.38 -15.82 -0.02
N ASP A 133 9.55 -15.32 0.90
CA ASP A 133 9.27 -15.99 2.17
C ASP A 133 8.65 -17.37 1.94
N GLN A 134 7.73 -17.49 0.97
CA GLN A 134 7.12 -18.78 0.63
C GLN A 134 8.11 -19.73 -0.04
N LEU A 135 8.93 -19.26 -0.98
CA LEU A 135 9.97 -20.08 -1.60
C LEU A 135 11.01 -20.54 -0.56
N LEU A 136 11.45 -19.64 0.32
CA LEU A 136 12.40 -19.96 1.39
C LEU A 136 11.88 -21.10 2.28
N ASN A 137 10.59 -21.07 2.63
CA ASN A 137 9.98 -22.12 3.44
C ASN A 137 9.84 -23.47 2.71
N LEU A 138 9.77 -23.48 1.38
CA LEU A 138 9.58 -24.70 0.58
C LEU A 138 10.88 -25.36 0.15
N VAL A 139 11.84 -24.58 -0.36
CA VAL A 139 13.08 -25.08 -0.98
C VAL A 139 14.35 -24.68 -0.24
N GLY A 140 14.26 -23.71 0.69
CA GLY A 140 15.41 -23.17 1.41
C GLY A 140 16.19 -22.09 0.64
N ALA A 141 17.23 -21.55 1.27
CA ALA A 141 17.96 -20.38 0.79
C ALA A 141 18.94 -20.66 -0.36
N TRP A 142 19.32 -21.92 -0.56
CA TRP A 142 20.34 -22.31 -1.54
C TRP A 142 19.76 -22.70 -2.90
N ASP A 143 18.44 -22.86 -2.98
CA ASP A 143 17.74 -23.21 -4.21
C ASP A 143 17.76 -22.07 -5.23
N ASP A 144 17.83 -22.44 -6.51
CA ASP A 144 17.96 -21.49 -7.61
C ASP A 144 16.71 -20.62 -7.80
N GLU A 145 15.51 -21.13 -7.48
CA GLU A 145 14.27 -20.33 -7.56
C GLU A 145 14.25 -19.25 -6.48
N PHE A 146 14.74 -19.56 -5.27
CA PHE A 146 14.89 -18.56 -4.22
C PHE A 146 15.96 -17.52 -4.58
N LYS A 147 17.12 -17.96 -5.10
CA LYS A 147 18.17 -17.04 -5.56
C LYS A 147 17.66 -16.11 -6.66
N ARG A 148 16.90 -16.63 -7.63
CA ARG A 148 16.28 -15.83 -8.68
C ARG A 148 15.32 -14.81 -8.09
N ALA A 149 14.42 -15.21 -7.19
CA ALA A 149 13.53 -14.27 -6.51
C ALA A 149 14.30 -13.18 -5.74
N ASN A 150 15.44 -13.54 -5.14
CA ASN A 150 16.32 -12.61 -4.44
C ASN A 150 17.05 -11.64 -5.35
N ALA A 151 17.51 -12.08 -6.52
CA ALA A 151 18.09 -11.20 -7.54
C ALA A 151 17.07 -10.14 -7.98
N VAL A 152 15.83 -10.57 -8.26
CA VAL A 152 14.73 -9.63 -8.59
C VAL A 152 14.47 -8.64 -7.46
N ALA A 153 14.49 -9.11 -6.22
CA ALA A 153 14.28 -8.24 -5.06
C ALA A 153 15.42 -7.24 -4.86
N SER A 154 16.66 -7.65 -5.16
CA SER A 154 17.81 -6.74 -5.16
C SER A 154 17.65 -5.65 -6.20
N ASN A 155 17.31 -6.03 -7.44
CA ASN A 155 17.07 -5.11 -8.54
C ASN A 155 15.99 -4.08 -8.20
N ILE A 156 14.87 -4.49 -7.58
CA ILE A 156 13.83 -3.55 -7.12
C ILE A 156 14.35 -2.64 -6.02
N ARG A 157 15.11 -3.17 -5.05
CA ARG A 157 15.68 -2.38 -3.94
C ARG A 157 16.63 -1.29 -4.44
N GLU A 158 17.43 -1.58 -5.46
CA GLU A 158 18.34 -0.60 -6.07
C GLU A 158 17.56 0.55 -6.73
N VAL A 159 16.50 0.25 -7.48
CA VAL A 159 15.66 1.30 -8.08
C VAL A 159 14.96 2.14 -7.01
N VAL A 160 14.42 1.51 -5.97
CA VAL A 160 13.78 2.21 -4.85
C VAL A 160 14.78 3.09 -4.10
N ALA A 161 16.00 2.61 -3.87
CA ALA A 161 17.05 3.40 -3.24
C ALA A 161 17.36 4.65 -4.05
N ALA A 162 17.55 4.52 -5.36
CA ALA A 162 17.81 5.65 -6.25
C ALA A 162 16.64 6.66 -6.28
N LEU A 163 15.40 6.19 -6.32
CA LEU A 163 14.21 7.06 -6.26
C LEU A 163 14.09 7.79 -4.91
N ASN A 164 14.41 7.11 -3.80
CA ASN A 164 14.41 7.72 -2.48
C ASN A 164 15.52 8.76 -2.33
N GLU A 165 16.70 8.51 -2.89
CA GLU A 165 17.77 9.53 -2.95
C GLU A 165 17.30 10.78 -3.70
N LEU A 166 16.66 10.61 -4.86
CA LEU A 166 16.07 11.71 -5.62
C LEU A 166 15.00 12.47 -4.85
N MET A 167 14.10 11.76 -4.17
CA MET A 167 13.07 12.37 -3.34
C MET A 167 13.69 13.17 -2.19
N CYS A 168 14.66 12.59 -1.48
CA CYS A 168 15.36 13.26 -0.39
C CYS A 168 16.05 14.54 -0.90
N ALA A 169 16.77 14.47 -2.03
CA ALA A 169 17.39 15.64 -2.65
C ALA A 169 16.34 16.71 -3.01
N ALA A 170 15.22 16.32 -3.64
CA ALA A 170 14.13 17.23 -3.97
C ALA A 170 13.47 17.88 -2.74
N MET A 171 13.45 17.19 -1.61
CA MET A 171 12.90 17.69 -0.35
C MET A 171 13.83 18.68 0.35
N VAL A 172 15.14 18.45 0.30
CA VAL A 172 16.16 19.30 0.94
C VAL A 172 16.40 20.57 0.13
N ASP A 173 16.85 20.41 -1.12
CA ASP A 173 17.07 21.53 -2.05
C ASP A 173 16.82 21.08 -3.50
N HIS A 174 15.66 21.47 -4.02
CA HIS A 174 15.26 21.17 -5.39
C HIS A 174 16.14 21.87 -6.45
N GLN A 175 16.76 23.01 -6.13
CA GLN A 175 17.66 23.70 -7.06
C GLN A 175 18.99 22.96 -7.16
N GLU A 176 19.51 22.48 -6.03
CA GLU A 176 20.68 21.61 -5.99
C GLU A 176 20.46 20.32 -6.80
N LEU A 177 19.29 19.67 -6.64
CA LEU A 177 18.94 18.50 -7.45
C LEU A 177 18.94 18.81 -8.96
N ILE A 178 18.37 19.94 -9.37
CA ILE A 178 18.35 20.35 -10.79
C ILE A 178 19.78 20.59 -11.29
N ARG A 179 20.62 21.27 -10.51
CA ARG A 179 22.01 21.52 -10.85
C ARG A 179 22.78 20.21 -10.98
N ASP A 180 22.65 19.32 -10.01
CA ASP A 180 23.38 18.05 -9.98
C ASP A 180 22.95 17.12 -11.12
N PHE A 181 21.66 17.12 -11.48
CA PHE A 181 21.16 16.42 -12.66
C PHE A 181 21.78 16.95 -13.96
N ASN A 182 21.87 18.28 -14.12
CA ASN A 182 22.43 18.93 -15.30
C ASN A 182 23.96 18.79 -15.37
N CYS A 183 24.64 18.69 -14.23
CA CYS A 183 26.08 18.49 -14.12
C CYS A 183 26.51 17.01 -14.19
N HIS A 184 25.56 16.08 -14.35
CA HIS A 184 25.81 14.64 -14.36
C HIS A 184 26.49 14.10 -13.08
N THR A 185 26.20 14.69 -11.93
CA THR A 185 26.82 14.34 -10.65
C THR A 185 25.97 13.39 -9.79
N LEU A 186 24.76 13.04 -10.24
CA LEU A 186 23.89 12.14 -9.47
C LEU A 186 24.45 10.72 -9.42
N SER A 187 24.20 10.05 -8.30
CA SER A 187 24.72 8.70 -8.00
C SER A 187 24.46 7.70 -9.13
N PHE A 188 23.25 7.68 -9.68
CA PHE A 188 22.86 6.79 -10.79
C PHE A 188 23.47 7.19 -12.15
N GLN A 189 23.94 8.43 -12.32
CA GLN A 189 24.61 8.90 -13.53
C GLN A 189 26.12 8.56 -13.49
N VAL A 190 26.74 8.66 -12.31
CA VAL A 190 28.17 8.37 -12.11
C VAL A 190 28.42 6.87 -11.98
N LYS A 191 27.56 6.16 -11.25
CA LYS A 191 27.60 4.70 -11.11
C LYS A 191 26.39 4.14 -11.83
N ALA A 192 26.60 3.55 -13.01
CA ALA A 192 25.52 2.92 -13.74
C ALA A 192 24.84 1.85 -12.85
N VAL A 193 23.53 1.98 -12.66
CA VAL A 193 22.74 0.95 -11.96
C VAL A 193 22.60 -0.25 -12.90
N VAL A 194 23.46 -1.24 -12.72
CA VAL A 194 23.46 -2.47 -13.53
C VAL A 194 22.60 -3.51 -12.81
N LEU A 195 21.40 -3.75 -13.33
CA LEU A 195 20.56 -4.82 -12.84
C LEU A 195 21.22 -6.17 -13.12
N SER A 196 21.24 -7.03 -12.11
CA SER A 196 21.67 -8.43 -12.27
C SER A 196 20.77 -9.13 -13.30
N ALA A 197 21.39 -9.87 -14.24
CA ALA A 197 20.68 -10.60 -15.29
C ALA A 197 19.72 -11.64 -14.65
N PHE A 198 18.46 -11.60 -15.08
CA PHE A 198 17.38 -12.46 -14.58
C PHE A 198 17.45 -13.88 -15.12
#